data_AF-A0A352SKB7-F1
#
_entry.id   AF-A0A352SKB7-F1
#
_cell.length_a   1.000
_cell.length_b   1.000
_cell.length_c   1.000
_cell.angle_alpha   90.00
_cell.angle_beta   90.00
_cell.angle_gamma   90.00
#
_symmetry.space_group_name_H-M   'P 1'
#
loop_
_entity.id
_entity.type
_entity.pdbx_description
1 polymer ?
#
loop_
_entity_poly.entity_id
_entity_poly.type
_entity_poly.pdbx_seq_one_letter_code
_entity_poly.pdbx_strand_id
1 'polypeptide(L)'
;MNNPKDLHSNHQSYTTTLVRQLDQCLQSLPEGLTSEITLTQEWKSMIASYEYMNNLHKEKTLNRTTTRHFIDVKSAVHDLRMRVDAHYSEAYSSVVARREATIQQAIGSKHMRYARRIQLLQELHREWGQLPSLMHLHERALWQRFKTAVKEAQHYESKTRHFEVADVGVAYHVKKHLLHEAKMVQKDLTKSQALQRLREIELHWRNLPNANVDLDKRLRTKLRAIQRAVEERPEE
;
A
#
# COMPACT_ATOMS: atom_id res chain seq x y z
N MET A 1 3.18 21.87 12.24
CA MET A 1 2.01 21.50 13.07
C MET A 1 1.98 22.48 14.23
N ASN A 2 0.98 23.37 14.28
CA ASN A 2 0.81 24.29 15.40
C ASN A 2 0.39 23.48 16.63
N ASN A 3 1.09 23.63 17.75
CA ASN A 3 0.62 23.06 19.01
C ASN A 3 -0.74 23.70 19.35
N PRO A 4 -1.75 22.89 19.72
CA PRO A 4 -3.05 23.43 20.11
C PRO A 4 -2.85 24.37 21.31
N LYS A 5 -3.33 25.60 21.16
CA LYS A 5 -3.23 26.61 22.22
C LYS A 5 -4.24 26.28 23.31
N ASP A 6 -3.84 26.44 24.56
CA ASP A 6 -4.72 26.25 25.70
C ASP A 6 -5.91 27.22 25.63
N LEU A 7 -7.09 26.70 25.95
CA LEU A 7 -8.31 27.48 25.97
C LEU A 7 -8.37 28.30 27.26
N HIS A 8 -8.77 29.57 27.16
CA HIS A 8 -8.95 30.45 28.31
C HIS A 8 -9.94 29.86 29.33
N SER A 9 -9.70 30.07 30.63
CA SER A 9 -10.50 29.47 31.73
C SER A 9 -12.01 29.64 31.57
N ASN A 10 -12.50 30.85 31.29
CA ASN A 10 -13.94 31.09 31.04
C ASN A 10 -14.51 30.27 29.88
N HIS A 11 -13.70 30.04 28.83
CA HIS A 11 -14.09 29.23 27.70
C HIS A 11 -14.03 27.72 28.02
N GLN A 12 -13.16 27.28 28.94
CA GLN A 12 -13.16 25.90 29.48
C GLN A 12 -14.46 25.61 30.25
N SER A 13 -14.94 26.55 31.07
CA SER A 13 -16.21 26.40 31.80
C SER A 13 -17.41 26.36 30.85
N TYR A 14 -17.42 27.22 29.83
CA TYR A 14 -18.47 27.23 28.81
C TYR A 14 -18.53 25.91 28.04
N THR A 15 -17.39 25.44 27.54
CA THR A 15 -17.29 24.18 26.79
C THR A 15 -17.70 22.98 27.61
N THR A 16 -17.32 22.92 28.88
CA THR A 16 -17.74 21.86 29.80
C THR A 16 -19.26 21.86 29.98
N THR A 17 -19.86 23.04 30.14
CA THR A 17 -21.33 23.18 30.24
C THR A 17 -22.01 22.72 28.96
N LEU A 18 -21.49 23.11 27.80
CA LEU A 18 -22.05 22.75 26.50
C LEU A 18 -21.97 21.24 26.23
N VAL A 19 -20.87 20.59 26.57
CA VAL A 19 -20.73 19.12 26.48
C VAL A 19 -21.77 18.42 27.36
N ARG A 20 -21.99 18.91 28.59
CA ARG A 20 -23.01 18.35 29.49
C ARG A 20 -24.43 18.55 28.95
N GLN A 21 -24.73 19.70 28.37
CA GLN A 21 -26.03 19.96 27.75
C GLN A 21 -26.29 19.05 26.55
N LEU A 22 -25.26 18.81 25.71
CA LEU A 22 -25.34 17.87 24.60
C LEU A 22 -25.62 16.44 25.11
N ASP A 23 -24.91 16.01 26.14
CA ASP A 23 -25.12 14.68 26.75
C ASP A 23 -26.54 14.53 27.32
N GLN A 24 -27.02 15.53 28.06
CA GLN A 24 -28.40 15.55 28.58
C GLN A 24 -29.45 15.52 27.47
N CYS A 25 -29.23 16.28 26.40
CA CYS A 25 -30.11 16.28 25.23
C CYS A 25 -30.18 14.88 24.62
N LEU A 26 -29.04 14.23 24.39
CA LEU A 26 -28.98 12.87 23.85
C LEU A 26 -29.68 11.84 24.73
N GLN A 27 -29.54 11.94 26.05
CA GLN A 27 -30.20 11.05 27.01
C GLN A 27 -31.71 11.25 27.09
N SER A 28 -32.20 12.45 26.76
CA SER A 28 -33.63 12.78 26.76
C SER A 28 -34.37 12.34 25.50
N LEU A 29 -33.65 11.87 24.47
CA LEU A 29 -34.25 11.44 23.22
C LEU A 29 -34.96 10.08 23.37
N PRO A 30 -36.13 9.90 22.75
CA PRO A 30 -36.87 8.64 22.80
C PRO A 30 -36.13 7.49 22.07
N GLU A 31 -36.35 6.24 22.47
CA GLU A 31 -35.65 5.09 21.86
C GLU A 31 -36.10 4.80 20.40
N GLY A 32 -37.34 5.15 20.06
CA GLY A 32 -37.98 4.89 18.76
C GLY A 32 -37.89 6.06 17.77
N LEU A 33 -36.73 6.70 17.65
CA LEU A 33 -36.56 7.85 16.76
C LEU A 33 -36.68 7.48 15.29
N THR A 34 -37.47 8.26 14.55
CA THR A 34 -37.59 8.17 13.09
C THR A 34 -36.74 9.25 12.42
N SER A 35 -36.58 9.15 11.10
CA SER A 35 -35.85 10.15 10.31
C SER A 35 -36.47 11.56 10.37
N GLU A 36 -37.73 11.69 10.81
CA GLU A 36 -38.42 12.97 10.93
C GLU A 36 -37.76 13.91 11.95
N ILE A 37 -37.06 13.37 12.97
CA ILE A 37 -36.36 14.20 13.94
C ILE A 37 -35.33 15.12 13.26
N THR A 38 -34.74 14.67 12.14
CA THR A 38 -33.72 15.45 11.41
C THR A 38 -34.24 16.78 10.86
N LEU A 39 -35.56 16.90 10.69
CA LEU A 39 -36.22 18.11 10.20
C LEU A 39 -36.49 19.13 11.31
N THR A 40 -36.51 18.68 12.57
CA THR A 40 -36.83 19.52 13.73
C THR A 40 -35.76 20.57 13.97
N GLN A 41 -36.17 21.72 14.53
CA GLN A 41 -35.24 22.77 14.91
C GLN A 41 -34.31 22.32 16.05
N GLU A 42 -34.83 21.51 16.98
CA GLU A 42 -34.08 20.96 18.11
C GLU A 42 -32.90 20.12 17.65
N TRP A 43 -33.13 19.22 16.68
CA TRP A 43 -32.06 18.45 16.04
C TRP A 43 -31.00 19.34 15.40
N LYS A 44 -31.42 20.31 14.58
CA LYS A 44 -30.50 21.21 13.87
C LYS A 44 -29.63 22.00 14.87
N SER A 45 -30.23 22.50 15.94
CA SER A 45 -29.52 23.19 17.02
C SER A 45 -28.55 22.26 17.74
N MET A 46 -28.96 21.03 18.10
CA MET A 46 -28.09 20.05 18.74
C MET A 46 -26.88 19.71 17.87
N ILE A 47 -27.11 19.43 16.58
CA ILE A 47 -26.03 19.10 15.64
C ILE A 47 -25.09 20.29 15.43
N ALA A 48 -25.61 21.52 15.33
CA ALA A 48 -24.78 22.72 15.22
C ALA A 48 -23.89 22.92 16.46
N SER A 49 -24.43 22.72 17.66
CA SER A 49 -23.67 22.77 18.92
C SER A 49 -22.59 21.68 18.99
N TYR A 50 -22.91 20.46 18.53
CA TYR A 50 -21.94 19.38 18.42
C TYR A 50 -20.83 19.71 17.41
N GLU A 51 -21.16 20.24 16.23
CA GLU A 51 -20.19 20.58 15.19
C GLU A 51 -19.25 21.70 15.63
N TYR A 52 -19.77 22.71 16.33
CA TYR A 52 -18.96 23.72 17.01
C TYR A 52 -17.95 23.08 17.97
N MET A 53 -18.43 22.21 18.87
CA MET A 53 -17.56 21.53 19.85
C MET A 53 -16.53 20.61 19.18
N ASN A 54 -16.91 19.92 18.11
CA ASN A 54 -16.01 19.05 17.36
C ASN A 54 -14.90 19.83 16.66
N ASN A 55 -15.21 21.01 16.12
CA ASN A 55 -14.20 21.88 15.53
C ASN A 55 -13.28 22.46 16.61
N LEU A 56 -13.83 22.90 17.74
CA LEU A 56 -13.03 23.42 18.85
C LEU A 56 -12.06 22.36 19.41
N HIS A 57 -12.51 21.12 19.57
CA HIS A 57 -11.68 20.00 20.02
C HIS A 57 -10.56 19.64 19.02
N LYS A 58 -10.71 19.94 17.72
CA LYS A 58 -9.63 19.75 16.73
C LYS A 58 -8.55 20.83 16.86
N GLU A 59 -8.90 22.04 17.27
CA GLU A 59 -8.02 23.20 17.25
C GLU A 59 -7.38 23.54 18.61
N LYS A 60 -8.06 23.16 19.70
CA LYS A 60 -7.74 23.60 21.06
C LYS A 60 -7.63 22.42 22.01
N THR A 61 -6.80 22.59 23.03
CA THR A 61 -6.68 21.61 24.12
C THR A 61 -7.80 21.88 25.13
N LEU A 62 -8.72 20.92 25.26
CA LEU A 62 -9.74 20.93 26.31
C LEU A 62 -9.22 20.24 27.57
N ASN A 63 -9.82 20.58 28.72
CA ASN A 63 -9.57 19.89 29.98
C ASN A 63 -9.82 18.38 29.85
N ARG A 64 -9.00 17.55 30.52
CA ARG A 64 -9.05 16.07 30.40
C ARG A 64 -10.44 15.49 30.61
N THR A 65 -11.17 15.96 31.62
CA THR A 65 -12.54 15.51 31.92
C THR A 65 -13.50 15.86 30.79
N THR A 66 -13.46 17.09 30.31
CA THR A 66 -14.28 17.60 29.20
C THR A 66 -13.97 16.87 27.91
N THR A 67 -12.70 16.60 27.62
CA THR A 67 -12.26 15.79 26.48
C THR A 67 -12.86 14.39 26.53
N ARG A 68 -12.83 13.73 27.70
CA ARG A 68 -13.39 12.38 27.84
C ARG A 68 -14.90 12.37 27.60
N HIS A 69 -15.66 13.23 28.27
CA HIS A 69 -17.10 13.33 28.05
C HIS A 69 -17.44 13.70 26.60
N PHE A 70 -16.65 14.58 25.99
CA PHE A 70 -16.87 14.94 24.59
C PHE A 70 -16.64 13.75 23.64
N ILE A 71 -15.71 12.85 23.93
CA ILE A 71 -15.52 11.62 23.14
C ILE A 71 -16.76 10.70 23.26
N ASP A 72 -17.36 10.61 24.45
CA ASP A 72 -18.57 9.81 24.66
C ASP A 72 -19.76 10.41 23.90
N VAL A 73 -19.98 11.73 24.03
CA VAL A 73 -20.98 12.49 23.25
C VAL A 73 -20.75 12.33 21.75
N LYS A 74 -19.50 12.42 21.29
CA LYS A 74 -19.15 12.26 19.87
C LYS A 74 -19.53 10.89 19.33
N SER A 75 -19.36 9.84 20.13
CA SER A 75 -19.73 8.47 19.77
C SER A 75 -21.25 8.32 19.73
N ALA A 76 -21.96 8.83 20.76
CA ALA A 76 -23.42 8.80 20.81
C ALA A 76 -24.08 9.58 19.64
N VAL A 77 -23.56 10.77 19.30
CA VAL A 77 -24.03 11.54 18.14
C VAL A 77 -23.78 10.80 16.83
N HIS A 78 -22.63 10.13 16.69
CA HIS A 78 -22.36 9.31 15.51
C HIS A 78 -23.38 8.18 15.36
N ASP A 79 -23.60 7.39 16.42
CA ASP A 79 -24.55 6.27 16.41
C ASP A 79 -25.98 6.75 16.17
N LEU A 80 -26.35 7.90 16.72
CA LEU A 80 -27.64 8.53 16.46
C LEU A 80 -27.77 8.94 14.98
N ARG A 81 -26.82 9.68 14.42
CA ARG A 81 -26.85 10.08 13.00
C ARG A 81 -26.88 8.87 12.07
N MET A 82 -26.15 7.79 12.39
CA MET A 82 -26.20 6.54 11.61
C MET A 82 -27.61 5.91 11.57
N ARG A 83 -28.44 6.10 12.61
CA ARG A 83 -29.80 5.56 12.69
C ARG A 83 -30.84 6.44 12.01
N VAL A 84 -30.77 7.76 12.19
CA VAL A 84 -31.86 8.68 11.81
C VAL A 84 -31.55 9.56 10.59
N ASP A 85 -30.27 9.77 10.27
CA ASP A 85 -29.82 10.65 9.19
C ASP A 85 -29.27 9.80 8.03
N ALA A 86 -30.18 9.45 7.10
CA ALA A 86 -29.86 8.60 5.96
C ALA A 86 -28.71 9.18 5.11
N HIS A 87 -28.73 10.50 4.88
CA HIS A 87 -27.69 11.20 4.12
C HIS A 87 -26.32 11.09 4.82
N TYR A 88 -26.27 11.29 6.15
CA TYR A 88 -25.03 11.07 6.91
C TYR A 88 -24.55 9.62 6.80
N SER A 89 -25.45 8.64 6.93
CA SER A 89 -25.11 7.22 6.84
C SER A 89 -24.55 6.83 5.47
N GLU A 90 -25.12 7.38 4.40
CA GLU A 90 -24.68 7.15 3.02
C GLU A 90 -23.33 7.80 2.76
N ALA A 91 -23.17 9.07 3.16
CA ALA A 91 -21.90 9.78 3.05
C ALA A 91 -20.78 9.05 3.82
N TYR A 92 -21.06 8.58 5.04
CA TYR A 92 -20.12 7.81 5.84
C TYR A 92 -19.74 6.49 5.15
N SER A 93 -20.72 5.73 4.68
CA SER A 93 -20.52 4.43 4.02
C SER A 93 -19.74 4.59 2.71
N SER A 94 -20.01 5.66 1.95
CA SER A 94 -19.27 6.01 0.73
C SER A 94 -17.77 6.25 1.02
N VAL A 95 -17.45 6.98 2.09
CA VAL A 95 -16.05 7.20 2.50
C VAL A 95 -15.37 5.90 2.92
N VAL A 96 -16.07 5.03 3.66
CA VAL A 96 -15.56 3.69 4.03
C VAL A 96 -15.26 2.88 2.78
N ALA A 97 -16.22 2.78 1.86
CA ALA A 97 -16.06 2.04 0.61
C ALA A 97 -14.88 2.56 -0.22
N ARG A 98 -14.71 3.89 -0.28
CA ARG A 98 -13.61 4.52 -1.03
C ARG A 98 -12.25 4.19 -0.43
N ARG A 99 -12.13 4.14 0.91
CA ARG A 99 -10.90 3.67 1.60
C ARG A 99 -10.63 2.20 1.38
N GLU A 100 -11.66 1.37 1.41
CA GLU A 100 -11.52 -0.05 1.09
C GLU A 100 -11.04 -0.25 -0.34
N ALA A 101 -11.57 0.52 -1.30
CA ALA A 101 -11.07 0.51 -2.68
C ALA A 101 -9.59 0.90 -2.76
N THR A 102 -9.16 1.95 -2.05
CA THR A 102 -7.74 2.34 -1.95
C THR A 102 -6.87 1.19 -1.39
N ILE A 103 -7.36 0.47 -0.38
CA ILE A 103 -6.67 -0.72 0.17
C ILE A 103 -6.57 -1.81 -0.89
N GLN A 104 -7.65 -2.11 -1.61
CA GLN A 104 -7.65 -3.14 -2.65
C GLN A 104 -6.70 -2.78 -3.81
N GLN A 105 -6.65 -1.51 -4.20
CA GLN A 105 -5.69 -1.04 -5.21
C GLN A 105 -4.24 -1.19 -4.74
N ALA A 106 -3.95 -0.89 -3.47
CA ALA A 106 -2.63 -1.13 -2.89
C ALA A 106 -2.26 -2.62 -2.92
N ILE A 107 -3.19 -3.51 -2.56
CA ILE A 107 -2.99 -4.97 -2.64
C ILE A 107 -2.74 -5.42 -4.08
N GLY A 108 -3.54 -4.96 -5.04
CA GLY A 108 -3.41 -5.32 -6.46
C GLY A 108 -2.13 -4.79 -7.12
N SER A 109 -1.50 -3.77 -6.54
CA SER A 109 -0.27 -3.17 -7.07
C SER A 109 0.97 -4.08 -6.98
N LYS A 110 0.90 -5.21 -6.25
CA LYS A 110 2.00 -6.17 -6.03
C LYS A 110 2.72 -6.57 -7.32
N HIS A 111 1.97 -6.82 -8.39
CA HIS A 111 2.50 -7.31 -9.67
C HIS A 111 2.98 -6.19 -10.62
N MET A 112 2.89 -4.92 -10.21
CA MET A 112 3.34 -3.80 -11.03
C MET A 112 4.86 -3.65 -10.97
N ARG A 113 5.45 -3.13 -12.05
CA ARG A 113 6.87 -2.74 -12.07
C ARG A 113 7.14 -1.69 -10.98
N TYR A 114 8.30 -1.79 -10.32
CA TYR A 114 8.70 -0.96 -9.18
C TYR A 114 8.32 0.52 -9.30
N ALA A 115 8.81 1.20 -10.35
CA ALA A 115 8.62 2.64 -10.52
C ALA A 115 7.13 3.04 -10.57
N ARG A 116 6.32 2.26 -11.30
CA ARG A 116 4.87 2.47 -11.41
C ARG A 116 4.15 2.15 -10.11
N ARG A 117 4.59 1.12 -9.38
CA ARG A 117 4.05 0.78 -8.06
C ARG A 117 4.31 1.89 -7.05
N ILE A 118 5.52 2.43 -6.99
CA ILE A 118 5.85 3.52 -6.05
C ILE A 118 5.00 4.76 -6.33
N GLN A 119 4.84 5.14 -7.60
CA GLN A 119 3.96 6.25 -7.99
C GLN A 119 2.52 6.01 -7.56
N LEU A 120 1.95 4.83 -7.86
CA LEU A 120 0.60 4.49 -7.45
C LEU A 120 0.43 4.53 -5.93
N LEU A 121 1.35 3.94 -5.16
CA LEU A 121 1.24 3.94 -3.69
C LEU A 121 1.30 5.38 -3.13
N GLN A 122 2.09 6.27 -3.72
CA GLN A 122 2.11 7.69 -3.34
C GLN A 122 0.79 8.40 -3.65
N GLU A 123 0.18 8.11 -4.80
CA GLU A 123 -1.15 8.61 -5.17
C GLU A 123 -2.21 8.12 -4.18
N LEU A 124 -2.23 6.82 -3.87
CA LEU A 124 -3.15 6.24 -2.89
C LEU A 124 -3.00 6.85 -1.49
N HIS A 125 -1.77 7.16 -1.07
CA HIS A 125 -1.52 7.88 0.17
C HIS A 125 -2.10 9.30 0.15
N ARG A 126 -2.02 10.01 -0.99
CA ARG A 126 -2.60 11.35 -1.15
C ARG A 126 -4.13 11.30 -1.16
N GLU A 127 -4.70 10.36 -1.91
CA GLU A 127 -6.15 10.14 -1.98
C GLU A 127 -6.72 9.85 -0.58
N TRP A 128 -6.06 8.99 0.20
CA TRP A 128 -6.48 8.71 1.58
C TRP A 128 -6.59 10.00 2.42
N GLY A 129 -5.59 10.88 2.31
CA GLY A 129 -5.54 12.15 3.05
C GLY A 129 -6.58 13.18 2.61
N GLN A 130 -7.13 13.04 1.40
CA GLN A 130 -8.19 13.91 0.88
C GLN A 130 -9.59 13.47 1.32
N LEU A 131 -9.75 12.23 1.78
CA LEU A 131 -11.04 11.72 2.23
C LEU A 131 -11.43 12.32 3.59
N PRO A 132 -12.74 12.58 3.82
CA PRO A 132 -13.23 13.00 5.12
C PRO A 132 -12.80 12.05 6.25
N SER A 133 -12.55 12.59 7.44
CA SER A 133 -12.18 11.78 8.60
C SER A 133 -13.36 10.94 9.09
N LEU A 134 -13.11 9.68 9.42
CA LEU A 134 -14.11 8.80 10.05
C LEU A 134 -13.99 8.81 11.57
N MET A 135 -14.82 8.00 12.24
CA MET A 135 -14.61 7.65 13.64
C MET A 135 -13.20 7.12 13.87
N HIS A 136 -12.53 7.60 14.91
CA HIS A 136 -11.12 7.33 15.15
C HIS A 136 -10.77 5.84 15.17
N LEU A 137 -11.63 5.01 15.79
CA LEU A 137 -11.41 3.56 15.83
C LEU A 137 -11.49 2.93 14.44
N HIS A 138 -12.48 3.33 13.64
CA HIS A 138 -12.69 2.84 12.28
C HIS A 138 -11.59 3.32 11.33
N GLU A 139 -11.24 4.61 11.38
CA GLU A 139 -10.08 5.19 10.70
C GLU A 139 -8.82 4.40 10.98
N ARG A 140 -8.53 4.15 12.26
CA ARG A 140 -7.33 3.44 12.68
C ARG A 140 -7.31 2.01 12.15
N ALA A 141 -8.43 1.30 12.18
CA ALA A 141 -8.53 -0.05 11.64
C ALA A 141 -8.25 -0.09 10.13
N LEU A 142 -8.90 0.79 9.37
CA LEU A 142 -8.70 0.93 7.92
C LEU A 142 -7.26 1.35 7.60
N TRP A 143 -6.69 2.30 8.35
CA TRP A 143 -5.31 2.75 8.16
C TRP A 143 -4.28 1.65 8.42
N GLN A 144 -4.50 0.80 9.43
CA GLN A 144 -3.63 -0.36 9.66
C GLN A 144 -3.68 -1.35 8.50
N ARG A 145 -4.89 -1.66 8.00
CA ARG A 145 -5.07 -2.50 6.80
C ARG A 145 -4.34 -1.92 5.59
N PHE A 146 -4.46 -0.61 5.36
CA PHE A 146 -3.77 0.08 4.27
C PHE A 146 -2.25 0.01 4.40
N LYS A 147 -1.68 0.32 5.58
CA LYS A 147 -0.23 0.20 5.81
C LYS A 147 0.27 -1.22 5.59
N THR A 148 -0.48 -2.23 6.02
CA THR A 148 -0.15 -3.63 5.79
C THR A 148 -0.14 -3.93 4.28
N ALA A 149 -1.16 -3.50 3.53
CA ALA A 149 -1.20 -3.64 2.08
C ALA A 149 -0.01 -2.98 1.37
N VAL A 150 0.33 -1.75 1.75
CA VAL A 150 1.51 -1.02 1.23
C VAL A 150 2.80 -1.79 1.52
N LYS A 151 2.98 -2.25 2.76
CA LYS A 151 4.17 -3.02 3.16
C LYS A 151 4.29 -4.33 2.39
N GLU A 152 3.19 -5.06 2.22
CA GLU A 152 3.17 -6.28 1.42
C GLU A 152 3.49 -6.02 -0.05
N ALA A 153 2.93 -4.97 -0.64
CA ALA A 153 3.19 -4.56 -2.02
C ALA A 153 4.67 -4.22 -2.23
N GLN A 154 5.31 -3.57 -1.26
CA GLN A 154 6.74 -3.29 -1.28
C GLN A 154 7.61 -4.56 -1.08
N HIS A 155 7.19 -5.48 -0.21
CA HIS A 155 7.94 -6.73 0.06
C HIS A 155 7.82 -7.80 -1.04
N TYR A 156 6.83 -7.70 -1.92
CA TYR A 156 6.67 -8.63 -3.04
C TYR A 156 7.97 -8.71 -3.88
N GLU A 157 8.63 -7.56 -4.09
CA GLU A 157 9.87 -7.48 -4.86
C GLU A 157 11.08 -8.07 -4.15
N SER A 158 11.19 -8.01 -2.82
CA SER A 158 12.30 -8.67 -2.13
C SER A 158 12.24 -10.18 -2.32
N LYS A 159 11.03 -10.75 -2.28
CA LYS A 159 10.83 -12.18 -2.52
C LYS A 159 11.10 -12.54 -3.98
N THR A 160 10.56 -11.81 -4.96
CA THR A 160 10.78 -12.11 -6.38
C THR A 160 12.20 -11.79 -6.85
N ARG A 161 12.85 -10.72 -6.35
CA ARG A 161 14.28 -10.46 -6.64
C ARG A 161 15.19 -11.56 -6.14
N HIS A 162 14.91 -12.18 -5.00
CA HIS A 162 15.70 -13.32 -4.54
C HIS A 162 15.60 -14.51 -5.48
N PHE A 163 14.42 -14.78 -6.04
CA PHE A 163 14.25 -15.82 -7.07
C PHE A 163 14.88 -15.41 -8.40
N GLU A 164 14.72 -14.17 -8.86
CA GLU A 164 15.37 -13.68 -10.08
C GLU A 164 16.91 -13.68 -9.98
N VAL A 165 17.47 -13.30 -8.82
CA VAL A 165 18.93 -13.35 -8.55
C VAL A 165 19.42 -14.79 -8.42
N ALA A 166 18.61 -15.69 -7.84
CA ALA A 166 18.93 -17.12 -7.80
C ALA A 166 18.94 -17.73 -9.21
N ASP A 167 17.94 -17.41 -10.05
CA ASP A 167 17.89 -17.85 -11.45
C ASP A 167 19.03 -17.27 -12.29
N VAL A 168 19.42 -16.01 -12.04
CA VAL A 168 20.58 -15.34 -12.65
C VAL A 168 21.91 -15.99 -12.23
N GLY A 169 22.06 -16.34 -10.95
CA GLY A 169 23.24 -17.03 -10.42
C GLY A 169 23.37 -18.44 -10.99
N VAL A 170 22.26 -19.19 -11.02
CA VAL A 170 22.20 -20.51 -11.65
C VAL A 170 22.52 -20.41 -13.14
N ALA A 171 21.95 -19.46 -13.87
CA ALA A 171 22.23 -19.24 -15.30
C ALA A 171 23.71 -18.93 -15.57
N TYR A 172 24.37 -18.15 -14.70
CA TYR A 172 25.81 -17.92 -14.80
C TYR A 172 26.63 -19.21 -14.65
N HIS A 173 26.31 -20.06 -13.67
CA HIS A 173 27.00 -21.33 -13.45
C HIS A 173 26.78 -22.32 -14.59
N VAL A 174 25.55 -22.42 -15.11
CA VAL A 174 25.23 -23.25 -16.29
C VAL A 174 25.99 -22.77 -17.52
N LYS A 175 26.03 -21.46 -17.79
CA LYS A 175 26.84 -20.87 -18.88
C LYS A 175 28.34 -21.18 -18.72
N LYS A 176 28.86 -21.17 -17.49
CA LYS A 176 30.26 -21.55 -17.21
C LYS A 176 30.51 -23.04 -17.48
N HIS A 177 29.56 -23.92 -17.14
CA HIS A 177 29.64 -25.36 -17.45
C HIS A 177 29.60 -25.60 -18.97
N LEU A 178 28.67 -24.96 -19.69
CA LEU A 178 28.59 -25.03 -21.15
C LEU A 178 29.89 -24.57 -21.84
N LEU A 179 30.58 -23.55 -21.29
CA LEU A 179 31.90 -23.14 -21.78
C LEU A 179 32.98 -24.19 -21.54
N HIS A 180 32.92 -24.91 -20.42
CA HIS A 180 33.85 -26.00 -20.16
C HIS A 180 33.61 -27.15 -21.13
N GLU A 181 32.35 -27.54 -21.32
CA GLU A 181 31.95 -28.53 -22.32
C GLU A 181 32.40 -28.13 -23.72
N ALA A 182 32.19 -26.87 -24.13
CA ALA A 182 32.66 -26.35 -25.41
C ALA A 182 34.19 -26.47 -25.59
N LYS A 183 34.98 -26.29 -24.51
CA LYS A 183 36.43 -26.49 -24.54
C LYS A 183 36.84 -27.95 -24.68
N MET A 184 36.11 -28.86 -24.04
CA MET A 184 36.35 -30.30 -24.17
C MET A 184 35.99 -30.76 -25.58
N VAL A 185 34.83 -30.32 -26.09
CA VAL A 185 34.38 -30.54 -27.47
C VAL A 185 35.40 -30.04 -28.48
N GLN A 186 35.96 -28.86 -28.23
CA GLN A 186 37.07 -28.37 -29.03
C GLN A 186 38.25 -29.35 -28.98
N LYS A 187 38.72 -29.81 -27.83
CA LYS A 187 39.93 -30.65 -27.77
C LYS A 187 39.75 -32.07 -28.30
N ASP A 188 38.61 -32.68 -28.04
CA ASP A 188 38.47 -34.14 -28.07
C ASP A 188 37.73 -34.67 -29.30
N LEU A 189 37.05 -33.81 -30.07
CA LEU A 189 36.25 -34.20 -31.23
C LEU A 189 36.81 -33.70 -32.57
N THR A 190 36.49 -34.46 -33.62
CA THR A 190 36.75 -34.11 -35.02
C THR A 190 35.93 -32.89 -35.42
N LYS A 191 36.37 -32.15 -36.44
CA LYS A 191 35.79 -30.84 -36.82
C LYS A 191 34.26 -30.87 -37.00
N SER A 192 33.75 -31.86 -37.73
CA SER A 192 32.31 -32.00 -38.01
C SER A 192 31.49 -32.25 -36.74
N GLN A 193 31.97 -33.17 -35.89
CA GLN A 193 31.30 -33.52 -34.63
C GLN A 193 31.36 -32.35 -33.63
N ALA A 194 32.49 -31.63 -33.58
CA ALA A 194 32.66 -30.46 -32.73
C ALA A 194 31.71 -29.31 -33.13
N LEU A 195 31.51 -29.06 -34.42
CA LEU A 195 30.57 -28.04 -34.91
C LEU A 195 29.11 -28.39 -34.62
N GLN A 196 28.73 -29.67 -34.71
CA GLN A 196 27.39 -30.11 -34.30
C GLN A 196 27.16 -29.86 -32.80
N ARG A 197 28.10 -30.28 -31.96
CA ARG A 197 27.96 -30.14 -30.51
C ARG A 197 28.01 -28.67 -30.05
N LEU A 198 28.80 -27.83 -30.72
CA LEU A 198 28.81 -26.38 -30.45
C LEU A 198 27.48 -25.70 -30.82
N ARG A 199 26.77 -26.15 -31.86
CA ARG A 199 25.42 -25.65 -32.19
C ARG A 199 24.40 -25.98 -31.12
N GLU A 200 24.46 -27.17 -30.53
CA GLU A 200 23.60 -27.58 -29.43
C GLU A 200 23.88 -26.75 -28.16
N ILE A 201 25.16 -26.48 -27.87
CA ILE A 201 25.59 -25.60 -26.78
C ILE A 201 25.08 -24.17 -27.00
N GLU A 202 25.12 -23.64 -28.23
CA GLU A 202 24.56 -22.32 -28.53
C GLU A 202 23.04 -22.26 -28.32
N LEU A 203 22.32 -23.30 -28.73
CA LEU A 203 20.88 -23.37 -28.55
C LEU A 203 20.53 -23.34 -27.05
N HIS A 204 21.24 -24.14 -26.25
CA HIS A 204 21.09 -24.15 -24.81
C HIS A 204 21.46 -22.79 -24.20
N TRP A 205 22.50 -22.13 -24.72
CA TRP A 205 22.91 -20.79 -24.28
C TRP A 205 21.85 -19.71 -24.52
N ARG A 206 21.17 -19.75 -25.68
CA ARG A 206 20.12 -18.78 -26.05
C ARG A 206 18.87 -18.90 -25.17
N ASN A 207 18.58 -20.10 -24.69
CA ASN A 207 17.41 -20.38 -23.87
C ASN A 207 17.61 -19.99 -22.39
N LEU A 208 18.83 -19.65 -21.97
CA LEU A 208 19.13 -19.26 -20.59
C LEU A 208 18.94 -17.74 -20.37
N PRO A 209 18.42 -17.32 -19.21
CA PRO A 209 18.32 -15.90 -18.87
C PRO A 209 19.70 -15.24 -18.76
N ASN A 210 19.75 -13.93 -19.02
CA ASN A 210 20.99 -13.17 -18.93
C ASN A 210 21.34 -12.88 -17.47
N ALA A 211 22.55 -13.22 -17.05
CA ALA A 211 22.93 -13.10 -15.66
C ALA A 211 23.34 -11.66 -15.31
N ASN A 212 24.40 -11.18 -15.96
CA ASN A 212 24.88 -9.80 -15.88
C ASN A 212 25.46 -9.44 -17.25
N VAL A 213 25.17 -8.24 -17.75
CA VAL A 213 25.57 -7.78 -19.09
C VAL A 213 27.07 -7.93 -19.33
N ASP A 214 27.92 -7.56 -18.37
CA ASP A 214 29.38 -7.62 -18.52
C ASP A 214 29.92 -9.04 -18.43
N LEU A 215 29.38 -9.85 -17.51
CA LEU A 215 29.78 -11.25 -17.36
C LEU A 215 29.35 -12.07 -18.59
N ASP A 216 28.12 -11.90 -19.05
CA ASP A 216 27.62 -12.59 -20.24
C ASP A 216 28.38 -12.17 -21.50
N LYS A 217 28.77 -10.89 -21.62
CA LYS A 217 29.63 -10.43 -22.72
C LYS A 217 30.97 -11.15 -22.69
N ARG A 218 31.63 -11.25 -21.53
CA ARG A 218 32.90 -11.99 -21.38
C ARG A 218 32.76 -13.48 -21.71
N LEU A 219 31.69 -14.12 -21.24
CA LEU A 219 31.44 -15.54 -21.48
C LEU A 219 31.12 -15.79 -22.97
N ARG A 220 30.32 -14.94 -23.62
CA ARG A 220 30.05 -15.00 -25.06
C ARG A 220 31.30 -14.81 -25.91
N THR A 221 32.19 -13.89 -25.54
CA THR A 221 33.48 -13.71 -26.24
C THR A 221 34.32 -14.99 -26.19
N LYS A 222 34.33 -15.69 -25.05
CA LYS A 222 35.04 -16.97 -24.92
C LYS A 222 34.42 -18.07 -25.77
N LEU A 223 33.09 -18.17 -25.82
CA LEU A 223 32.40 -19.17 -26.64
C LEU A 223 32.69 -18.95 -28.14
N ARG A 224 32.66 -17.70 -28.60
CA ARG A 224 33.00 -17.34 -29.99
C ARG A 224 34.44 -17.64 -30.35
N ALA A 225 35.38 -17.44 -29.42
CA ALA A 225 36.78 -17.79 -29.66
C ALA A 225 36.96 -19.30 -29.82
N ILE A 226 36.24 -20.11 -29.04
CA ILE A 226 36.25 -21.58 -29.16
C ILE A 226 35.66 -22.01 -30.51
N GLN A 227 34.54 -21.41 -30.94
CA GLN A 227 33.92 -21.71 -32.23
C GLN A 227 34.86 -21.44 -33.40
N ARG A 228 35.46 -20.24 -33.45
CA ARG A 228 36.44 -19.88 -34.50
C ARG A 228 37.61 -20.86 -34.55
N ALA A 229 38.14 -21.24 -33.39
CA ALA A 229 39.25 -22.17 -33.31
C ALA A 229 38.90 -23.62 -33.72
N VAL A 230 37.61 -23.99 -33.72
CA VAL A 230 37.13 -25.26 -34.32
C VAL A 230 36.91 -25.11 -35.82
N GLU A 231 36.39 -23.97 -36.28
CA GLU A 231 36.17 -23.67 -37.71
C GLU A 231 37.47 -23.61 -38.52
N GLU A 232 38.54 -23.05 -37.92
CA GLU A 232 39.87 -22.89 -38.53
C GLU A 232 40.67 -24.21 -38.64
N ARG A 233 40.14 -25.33 -38.16
CA ARG A 233 40.82 -26.63 -38.29
C ARG A 233 40.84 -27.11 -39.74
N PRO A 234 41.93 -27.76 -40.18
CA PRO A 234 41.93 -28.49 -41.44
C PRO A 234 40.81 -29.55 -41.41
N GLU A 235 40.15 -29.77 -42.54
CA GLU A 235 39.19 -30.87 -42.63
C GLU A 235 39.96 -32.19 -42.58
N GLU A 236 39.57 -33.07 -41.66
CA GLU A 236 40.01 -34.48 -41.63
C GLU A 236 39.23 -35.31 -42.63
#